data_AF-A0A419GKA6-F1
#
_entry.id   AF-A0A419GKA6-F1
#
_cell.length_a   1.000
_cell.length_b   1.000
_cell.length_c   1.000
_cell.angle_alpha   90.00
_cell.angle_beta   90.00
_cell.angle_gamma   90.00
#
_symmetry.space_group_name_H-M   'P 1'
#
loop_
_entity.id
_entity.type
_entity.pdbx_description
1 polymer ?
#
loop_
_entity_poly.entity_id
_entity_poly.type
_entity_poly.pdbx_seq_one_letter_code
_entity_poly.pdbx_strand_id
1 'polypeptide(L)'
;MSSDNLLRKQVASEIKKKRLITFILIILSFLYLATNLLLGDAGLLKYRELSNRKLNLQKEITELEKENTRIKTQIKSLKENPFYAEKYAREEFGLARPDEYIFQYDR
;
A
#
# COMPACT_ATOMS: atom_id res chain seq x y z
N MET A 1 -69.67 5.20 -31.98
CA MET A 1 -68.49 6.10 -32.04
C MET A 1 -67.71 6.08 -30.71
N SER A 2 -67.15 4.95 -30.26
CA SER A 2 -66.48 4.89 -28.94
C SER A 2 -65.23 3.99 -28.86
N SER A 3 -65.01 3.09 -29.82
CA SER A 3 -63.84 2.20 -29.86
C SER A 3 -62.52 2.93 -30.19
N ASP A 4 -62.58 3.99 -31.01
CA ASP A 4 -61.39 4.74 -31.45
C ASP A 4 -60.67 5.45 -30.28
N ASN A 5 -61.42 5.82 -29.24
CA ASN A 5 -60.89 6.52 -28.06
C ASN A 5 -60.17 5.55 -27.10
N LEU A 6 -60.63 4.30 -27.01
CA LEU A 6 -60.02 3.26 -26.17
C LEU A 6 -58.69 2.79 -26.74
N LEU A 7 -58.61 2.59 -28.05
CA LEU A 7 -57.37 2.20 -28.73
C LEU A 7 -56.28 3.27 -28.60
N ARG A 8 -56.62 4.56 -28.75
CA ARG A 8 -55.68 5.67 -28.56
C ARG A 8 -55.15 5.74 -27.13
N LYS A 9 -56.01 5.53 -26.13
CA LYS A 9 -55.60 5.48 -24.71
C LYS A 9 -54.68 4.29 -24.42
N GLN A 10 -54.94 3.14 -25.03
CA GLN A 10 -54.10 1.94 -24.90
C GLN A 10 -52.73 2.12 -25.57
N VAL A 11 -52.67 2.69 -26.78
CA VAL A 11 -51.40 3.01 -27.44
C VAL A 11 -50.57 3.99 -26.60
N ALA A 12 -51.20 5.03 -26.04
CA ALA A 12 -50.50 6.00 -25.19
C ALA A 12 -49.96 5.38 -23.89
N SER A 13 -50.67 4.43 -23.27
CA SER A 13 -50.21 3.74 -22.06
C SER A 13 -49.06 2.77 -22.35
N GLU A 14 -49.12 2.04 -23.47
CA GLU A 14 -48.04 1.15 -23.92
C GLU A 14 -46.77 1.93 -24.28
N ILE A 15 -46.89 3.10 -24.92
CA ILE A 15 -45.74 3.99 -25.18
C ILE A 15 -45.11 4.50 -23.87
N LYS A 16 -45.92 4.88 -22.88
CA LYS A 16 -45.43 5.30 -21.56
C LYS A 16 -44.70 4.16 -20.84
N LYS A 17 -45.24 2.94 -20.86
CA LYS A 17 -44.58 1.75 -20.29
C LYS A 17 -43.25 1.46 -20.98
N LYS A 18 -43.20 1.46 -22.31
CA LYS A 18 -41.95 1.25 -23.07
C LYS A 18 -40.91 2.30 -22.73
N ARG A 19 -41.31 3.58 -22.64
CA ARG A 19 -40.41 4.67 -22.24
C ARG A 19 -39.87 4.46 -20.82
N LEU A 20 -40.72 4.05 -19.88
CA LEU A 20 -40.30 3.75 -18.51
C LEU A 20 -39.27 2.60 -18.49
N ILE A 21 -39.55 1.51 -19.20
CA ILE A 21 -38.64 0.35 -19.29
C ILE A 21 -37.29 0.78 -19.89
N THR A 22 -37.29 1.55 -20.98
CA THR A 22 -36.04 2.06 -21.57
C THR A 22 -35.27 2.95 -20.61
N PHE A 23 -35.96 3.78 -19.81
CA PHE A 23 -35.33 4.65 -18.85
C PHE A 23 -34.68 3.86 -17.70
N ILE A 24 -35.38 2.84 -17.20
CA ILE A 24 -34.88 1.92 -16.17
C ILE A 24 -33.65 1.16 -16.68
N LEU A 25 -33.68 0.67 -17.93
CA LEU A 25 -32.54 -0.02 -18.55
C LEU A 25 -31.32 0.89 -18.69
N ILE A 26 -31.51 2.16 -19.08
CA ILE A 26 -30.42 3.14 -19.16
C ILE A 26 -29.83 3.38 -17.76
N ILE A 27 -30.66 3.58 -16.74
CA ILE A 27 -30.20 3.77 -15.36
C ILE A 27 -29.42 2.55 -14.87
N LEU A 28 -29.93 1.34 -15.09
CA LEU A 28 -29.24 0.10 -14.72
C LEU A 28 -27.90 -0.05 -15.44
N SER A 29 -27.84 0.25 -16.73
CA SER A 29 -26.60 0.23 -17.50
C SER A 29 -25.60 1.25 -16.95
N PHE A 30 -26.06 2.45 -16.61
CA PHE A 30 -25.19 3.49 -16.07
C PHE A 30 -24.67 3.14 -14.68
N LEU A 31 -25.53 2.54 -13.84
CA LEU A 31 -25.16 2.07 -12.51
C LEU A 31 -24.15 0.93 -12.60
N TYR A 32 -24.36 -0.03 -13.51
CA TYR A 32 -23.41 -1.10 -13.78
C TYR A 32 -22.04 -0.53 -14.19
N LEU A 33 -22.01 0.42 -15.13
CA LEU A 33 -20.76 1.05 -15.57
C LEU A 33 -20.07 1.83 -14.45
N ALA A 34 -20.84 2.58 -13.65
CA ALA A 34 -20.32 3.33 -12.50
C ALA A 34 -19.72 2.41 -11.43
N THR A 35 -20.39 1.29 -11.11
CA THR A 35 -19.84 0.32 -10.16
C THR A 35 -18.56 -0.33 -10.70
N ASN A 36 -18.51 -0.68 -11.99
CA ASN A 36 -17.31 -1.24 -12.60
C ASN A 36 -16.14 -0.23 -12.62
N LEU A 37 -16.42 1.05 -12.84
CA LEU A 37 -15.40 2.10 -12.84
C LEU A 37 -14.88 2.40 -11.43
N LEU A 38 -15.74 2.34 -10.41
CA LEU A 38 -15.36 2.63 -9.03
C LEU A 38 -14.72 1.43 -8.32
N LEU A 39 -15.26 0.23 -8.55
CA LEU A 39 -14.91 -1.01 -7.85
C LEU A 39 -14.17 -2.03 -8.72
N GLY A 40 -14.02 -1.79 -10.02
CA GLY A 40 -13.28 -2.67 -10.91
C GLY A 40 -11.77 -2.67 -10.65
N ASP A 41 -11.05 -3.53 -11.35
CA ASP A 41 -9.63 -3.77 -11.11
C ASP A 41 -8.71 -2.57 -11.29
N ALA A 42 -9.14 -1.58 -12.07
CA ALA A 42 -8.47 -0.29 -12.26
C ALA A 42 -9.19 0.88 -11.56
N GLY A 43 -10.09 0.57 -10.62
CA GLY A 43 -10.93 1.55 -9.96
C GLY A 43 -10.17 2.53 -9.08
N LEU A 44 -10.78 3.68 -8.83
CA LEU A 44 -10.24 4.78 -8.02
C LEU A 44 -9.80 4.33 -6.62
N LEU A 45 -10.54 3.40 -6.01
CA LEU A 45 -10.21 2.85 -4.68
C LEU A 45 -8.86 2.12 -4.69
N LYS A 46 -8.66 1.22 -5.65
CA LYS A 46 -7.45 0.43 -5.80
C LYS A 46 -6.25 1.32 -6.13
N TYR A 47 -6.45 2.35 -6.97
CA TYR A 47 -5.42 3.34 -7.24
C TYR A 47 -4.95 4.07 -5.98
N ARG A 48 -5.87 4.51 -5.11
CA ARG A 48 -5.52 5.17 -3.84
C ARG A 48 -4.77 4.24 -2.89
N GLU A 49 -5.19 2.98 -2.80
CA GLU A 49 -4.49 1.97 -2.00
C GLU A 49 -3.07 1.72 -2.51
N LEU A 50 -2.91 1.52 -3.83
CA LEU A 50 -1.61 1.35 -4.48
C LEU A 50 -0.70 2.57 -4.29
N SER A 51 -1.25 3.78 -4.39
CA SER A 51 -0.51 5.02 -4.18
C SER A 51 -0.01 5.12 -2.73
N ASN A 52 -0.85 4.80 -1.75
CA ASN A 52 -0.44 4.77 -0.34
C ASN A 52 0.62 3.69 -0.08
N ARG A 53 0.46 2.49 -0.64
CA ARG A 53 1.46 1.41 -0.54
C ARG A 53 2.80 1.83 -1.13
N LYS A 54 2.79 2.48 -2.30
CA LYS A 54 4.00 3.02 -2.93
C LYS A 54 4.70 4.03 -2.01
N LEU A 55 3.95 4.95 -1.41
CA LEU A 55 4.52 5.94 -0.48
C LEU A 55 5.13 5.30 0.77
N ASN A 56 4.47 4.29 1.34
CA ASN A 56 4.98 3.57 2.49
C ASN A 56 6.26 2.79 2.18
N LEU A 57 6.28 2.05 1.07
CA LEU A 57 7.47 1.33 0.62
C LEU A 57 8.63 2.28 0.33
N GLN A 58 8.35 3.45 -0.25
CA GLN A 58 9.39 4.44 -0.50
C GLN A 58 9.99 4.98 0.80
N LYS A 59 9.17 5.22 1.84
CA LYS A 59 9.66 5.60 3.17
C LYS A 59 10.53 4.49 3.77
N GLU A 60 10.06 3.25 3.73
CA GLU A 60 10.79 2.10 4.25
C GLU A 60 12.16 1.93 3.57
N ILE A 61 12.23 2.08 2.24
CA ILE A 61 13.49 2.08 1.49
C ILE A 61 14.41 3.18 2.02
N THR A 62 13.92 4.42 2.16
CA THR A 62 14.77 5.52 2.64
C THR A 62 15.27 5.33 4.07
N GLU A 63 14.45 4.73 4.95
CA GLU A 63 14.85 4.40 6.31
C GLU A 63 15.91 3.30 6.33
N LEU A 64 15.72 2.24 5.55
CA LEU A 64 16.69 1.15 5.41
C LEU A 64 18.01 1.62 4.79
N GLU A 65 17.98 2.51 3.80
CA GLU A 65 19.19 3.11 3.23
C GLU A 65 19.96 3.95 4.26
N LYS A 66 19.25 4.71 5.09
CA LYS A 66 19.84 5.48 6.19
C LYS A 66 20.46 4.57 7.25
N GLU A 67 19.80 3.45 7.56
CA GLU A 67 20.35 2.47 8.49
C GLU A 67 21.58 1.76 7.91
N ASN A 68 21.52 1.36 6.65
CA ASN A 68 22.63 0.72 5.96
C ASN A 68 23.85 1.64 5.87
N THR A 69 23.65 2.93 5.58
CA THR A 69 24.75 3.91 5.59
C THR A 69 25.35 4.09 6.99
N ARG A 70 24.53 4.13 8.04
CA ARG A 70 24.99 4.18 9.44
C ARG A 70 25.80 2.94 9.84
N ILE A 71 25.34 1.75 9.48
CA ILE A 71 26.07 0.50 9.79
C ILE A 71 27.39 0.45 9.02
N LYS A 72 27.38 0.86 7.74
CA LYS A 72 28.61 0.95 6.94
C LYS A 72 29.63 1.92 7.53
N THR A 73 29.20 3.08 8.03
CA THR A 73 30.12 4.02 8.69
C THR A 73 30.67 3.46 9.99
N GLN A 74 29.86 2.75 10.79
CA GLN A 74 30.32 2.04 11.99
C GLN A 74 31.37 0.98 11.66
N ILE A 75 31.11 0.13 10.65
CA ILE A 75 32.07 -0.89 10.17
C ILE A 75 33.36 -0.22 9.70
N LYS A 76 33.26 0.89 8.97
CA LYS A 76 34.43 1.64 8.50
C LYS A 76 35.25 2.17 9.68
N SER A 77 34.61 2.78 10.68
CA SER A 77 35.30 3.25 11.89
C SER A 77 35.95 2.13 12.70
N LEU A 78 35.30 0.96 12.77
CA LEU A 78 35.85 -0.22 13.45
C LEU A 78 37.05 -0.82 12.69
N LYS A 79 37.01 -0.81 11.36
CA LYS A 79 38.10 -1.32 10.51
C LYS A 79 39.30 -0.38 10.41
N GLU A 80 39.06 0.93 10.38
CA GLU A 80 40.14 1.92 10.20
C GLU A 80 40.92 2.19 11.48
N ASN A 81 40.38 1.85 12.65
CA ASN A 81 41.07 2.08 13.92
C ASN A 81 41.25 0.77 14.71
N PRO A 82 42.47 0.18 14.69
CA PRO A 82 42.80 -1.04 15.44
C PRO A 82 42.45 -0.95 16.93
N PHE A 83 42.56 0.25 17.51
CA PHE A 83 42.22 0.50 18.91
C PHE A 83 40.73 0.28 19.21
N TYR A 84 39.83 0.64 18.28
CA TYR A 84 38.39 0.42 18.46
C TYR A 84 38.01 -1.05 18.33
N ALA A 85 38.65 -1.78 17.41
CA ALA A 85 38.46 -3.22 17.29
C ALA A 85 38.96 -3.97 18.53
N GLU A 86 40.14 -3.60 19.05
CA GLU A 86 40.70 -4.17 20.28
C GLU A 86 39.83 -3.83 21.51
N LYS A 87 39.35 -2.60 21.63
CA LYS A 87 38.44 -2.19 22.71
C LYS A 87 37.12 -2.98 22.68
N TYR A 88 36.49 -3.11 21.51
CA TYR A 88 35.24 -3.86 21.34
C TYR A 88 35.41 -5.35 21.67
N ALA A 89 36.52 -5.97 21.25
CA ALA A 89 36.86 -7.35 21.58
C ALA A 89 37.05 -7.56 23.10
N ARG A 90 37.66 -6.58 23.79
CA ARG A 90 37.86 -6.62 25.26
C ARG A 90 36.56 -6.41 26.04
N GLU A 91 35.73 -5.45 25.64
CA GLU A 91 34.51 -5.07 26.39
C GLU A 91 33.35 -6.06 26.15
N GLU A 92 33.08 -6.45 24.91
CA GLU A 92 31.91 -7.29 24.58
C GLU A 92 32.21 -8.79 24.65
N PHE A 93 33.44 -9.18 24.33
CA PHE A 93 33.83 -10.60 24.24
C PHE A 93 34.83 -11.02 25.32
N GLY A 94 35.31 -10.09 26.15
CA GLY A 94 36.29 -10.38 27.20
C GLY A 94 37.61 -10.91 26.67
N LEU A 95 37.96 -10.64 25.41
CA LEU A 95 39.18 -11.17 24.80
C LEU A 95 40.40 -10.38 25.27
N ALA A 96 41.50 -11.08 25.57
CA ALA A 96 42.79 -10.52 25.93
C ALA A 96 43.89 -11.12 25.05
N ARG A 97 45.03 -10.41 24.91
CA ARG A 97 46.18 -10.98 24.19
C ARG A 97 46.79 -12.15 24.99
N PRO A 98 47.56 -13.04 24.34
CA PRO A 98 48.16 -14.20 25.01
C PRO A 98 49.03 -13.86 26.21
N ASP A 99 49.55 -12.63 26.29
CA ASP A 99 50.40 -12.08 27.34
C ASP A 99 49.64 -11.27 28.42
N GLU A 100 48.31 -11.20 28.34
CA GLU A 100 47.47 -10.39 29.22
C GLU A 100 46.57 -11.26 30.12
N TYR A 101 46.34 -10.82 31.35
CA TYR A 101 45.49 -11.51 32.33
C TYR A 101 44.16 -10.78 32.53
N ILE A 102 43.05 -11.52 32.52
CA ILE A 102 41.70 -10.99 32.77
C ILE A 102 41.39 -11.17 34.26
N PHE A 103 41.16 -10.07 34.98
CA PHE A 103 40.73 -10.08 36.38
C PHE A 103 39.20 -9.92 36.43
N GLN A 104 38.48 -11.00 36.78
CA GLN A 104 37.07 -10.92 37.14
C GLN A 104 36.97 -10.89 38.66
N TYR A 105 36.32 -9.85 39.19
CA TYR A 105 35.98 -9.76 40.60
C TYR A 105 34.57 -10.31 40.79
N ASP A 106 34.41 -11.34 41.63
CA ASP A 106 33.09 -11.72 42.12
C ASP A 106 32.52 -10.55 42.93
N ARG A 107 31.25 -10.24 42.70
CA ARG A 107 30.54 -9.15 43.39
C ARG A 107 30.32 -9.45 44.87
#